data_AF-A0A1W9L041-F1
#
_entry.id   AF-A0A1W9L041-F1
#
_cell.length_a   1.000
_cell.length_b   1.000
_cell.length_c   1.000
_cell.angle_alpha   90.00
_cell.angle_beta   90.00
_cell.angle_gamma   90.00
#
_symmetry.space_group_name_H-M   'P 1'
#
loop_
_entity.id
_entity.type
_entity.pdbx_description
1 polymer ?
#
loop_
_entity_poly.entity_id
_entity_poly.type
_entity_poly.pdbx_seq_one_letter_code
_entity_poly.pdbx_strand_id
1 'polypeptide(L)'
;MTIKYKKVVNVTRGQTGIKEPMWIFKTLNDIKIYAFTKHIPLMTAALYNEIVDMELSKELNWYDHPITMKIDFSGKYPNLLAMKCKDDGKPDVIIKFDRNITRESVGIQLRRLFNTRNVIVLDTETTGISSRDEVLAIAAINLNTGASEFHNENLYFTPSKLSKVGSSHNIHGITEAFLSDKPTFQETYSEIFSALDGKIWMGYNIDFDYEMLNLMFGRYNLQPAVPLALIDIMDLYGLSQIDYTNEVKTSLTYVKLVEAVAQLGIPLLKAHNAFNDCLMTREIALKLSE
;
A
#
# COMPACT_ATOMS: atom_id res chain seq x y z
N MET A 1 -6.16 36.96 -3.66
CA MET A 1 -4.81 36.54 -3.26
C MET A 1 -4.61 35.07 -3.62
N THR A 2 -3.67 34.76 -4.50
CA THR A 2 -3.35 33.40 -4.96
C THR A 2 -2.32 32.70 -4.07
N ILE A 3 -1.85 33.35 -3.01
CA ILE A 3 -0.89 32.78 -2.06
C ILE A 3 -1.63 31.98 -0.99
N LYS A 4 -1.26 30.72 -0.80
CA LYS A 4 -1.89 29.84 0.20
C LYS A 4 -0.85 28.99 0.93
N TYR A 5 -1.17 28.63 2.18
CA TYR A 5 -0.51 27.53 2.86
C TYR A 5 -1.09 26.19 2.39
N LYS A 6 -0.22 25.20 2.20
CA LYS A 6 -0.59 23.84 1.83
C LYS A 6 0.13 22.84 2.72
N LYS A 7 -0.59 21.79 3.13
CA LYS A 7 -0.02 20.60 3.76
C LYS A 7 0.33 19.59 2.69
N VAL A 8 1.55 19.10 2.75
CA VAL A 8 2.14 18.12 1.84
C VAL A 8 2.53 16.87 2.61
N VAL A 9 2.20 15.71 2.05
CA VAL A 9 2.42 14.41 2.68
C VAL A 9 3.41 13.54 1.94
N ASN A 10 3.74 13.88 0.70
CA ASN A 10 4.71 13.13 -0.08
C ASN A 10 5.58 14.06 -0.92
N VAL A 11 6.85 13.68 -1.05
CA VAL A 11 7.85 14.37 -1.84
C VAL A 11 8.57 13.34 -2.72
N THR A 12 8.55 13.56 -4.03
CA THR A 12 9.28 12.75 -5.01
C THR A 12 10.36 13.58 -5.67
N ARG A 13 11.56 13.00 -5.83
CA ARG A 13 12.63 13.62 -6.61
C ARG A 13 12.50 13.27 -8.09
N GLY A 14 12.02 14.22 -8.88
CA GLY A 14 11.89 14.08 -10.33
C GLY A 14 12.97 14.83 -11.12
N GLN A 15 12.78 14.85 -12.43
CA GLN A 15 13.64 15.53 -13.39
C GLN A 15 12.79 16.13 -14.51
N THR A 16 13.14 17.32 -14.99
CA THR A 16 12.48 17.96 -16.14
C THR A 16 12.92 17.31 -17.46
N GLY A 17 12.20 17.58 -18.55
CA GLY A 17 12.55 17.09 -19.89
C GLY A 17 13.94 17.51 -20.38
N ILE A 18 14.54 18.56 -19.80
CA ILE A 18 15.91 19.03 -20.07
C ILE A 18 16.93 18.54 -19.03
N LYS A 19 16.58 17.50 -18.27
CA LYS A 19 17.44 16.88 -17.25
C LYS A 19 17.74 17.76 -16.02
N GLU A 20 16.97 18.81 -15.77
CA GLU A 20 17.11 19.58 -14.51
C GLU A 20 16.38 18.89 -13.35
N PRO A 21 16.92 18.89 -12.12
CA PRO A 21 16.22 18.32 -10.98
C PRO A 21 14.94 19.10 -10.63
N MET A 22 13.87 18.40 -10.29
CA MET A 22 12.57 19.01 -9.97
C MET A 22 11.86 18.20 -8.88
N TRP A 23 11.46 18.86 -7.79
CA TRP A 23 10.78 18.21 -6.69
C TRP A 23 9.28 18.28 -6.90
N ILE A 24 8.62 17.16 -6.66
CA ILE A 24 7.18 17.00 -6.82
C ILE A 24 6.62 16.80 -5.42
N PHE A 25 5.86 17.78 -4.94
CA PHE A 25 5.17 17.74 -3.66
C PHE A 25 3.71 17.38 -3.90
N LYS A 26 3.20 16.39 -3.17
CA LYS A 26 1.78 15.99 -3.22
C LYS A 26 1.07 16.40 -1.93
N THR A 27 0.04 17.24 -2.06
CA THR A 27 -0.79 17.61 -0.91
C THR A 27 -1.63 16.44 -0.43
N LEU A 28 -2.23 16.55 0.76
CA LEU A 28 -3.29 15.63 1.22
C LEU A 28 -4.33 15.34 0.12
N ASN A 29 -4.82 16.39 -0.54
CA ASN A 29 -5.86 16.27 -1.58
C ASN A 29 -5.30 15.96 -2.99
N ASP A 30 -4.15 15.30 -3.09
CA ASP A 30 -3.48 14.91 -4.35
C ASP A 30 -3.16 16.04 -5.36
N ILE A 31 -3.09 17.29 -4.90
CA ILE A 31 -2.60 18.38 -5.73
C ILE A 31 -1.08 18.27 -5.83
N LYS A 32 -0.57 18.15 -7.06
CA LYS A 32 0.86 18.18 -7.36
C LYS A 32 1.37 19.62 -7.44
N ILE A 33 2.43 19.89 -6.70
CA ILE A 33 3.15 21.16 -6.69
C ILE A 33 4.58 20.86 -7.11
N TYR A 34 5.05 21.56 -8.15
CA TYR A 34 6.40 21.40 -8.67
C TYR A 34 7.29 22.52 -8.11
N ALA A 35 8.43 22.16 -7.53
CA ALA A 35 9.46 23.11 -7.14
C ALA A 35 10.79 22.78 -7.83
N PHE A 36 11.45 23.82 -8.35
CA PHE A 36 12.73 23.72 -9.04
C PHE A 36 13.93 23.86 -8.08
N THR A 37 15.11 23.44 -8.53
CA THR A 37 16.41 23.50 -7.82
C THR A 37 16.71 24.82 -7.13
N LYS A 38 16.28 25.95 -7.68
CA LYS A 38 16.45 27.27 -7.05
C LYS A 38 15.83 27.40 -5.64
N HIS A 39 14.95 26.46 -5.25
CA HIS A 39 14.31 26.44 -3.93
C HIS A 39 15.05 25.59 -2.89
N ILE A 40 16.19 24.96 -3.23
CA ILE A 40 17.02 24.20 -2.28
C ILE A 40 17.35 25.00 -1.00
N PRO A 41 17.76 26.29 -1.06
CA PRO A 41 18.06 27.05 0.14
C PRO A 41 16.89 27.16 1.13
N LEU A 42 15.64 27.17 0.64
CA LEU A 42 14.44 27.22 1.50
C LEU A 42 14.24 25.90 2.26
N MET A 43 14.54 24.77 1.62
CA MET A 43 14.41 23.44 2.23
C MET A 43 15.47 23.21 3.30
N THR A 44 16.72 23.58 3.00
CA THR A 44 17.83 23.54 3.97
C THR A 44 17.56 24.46 5.16
N ALA A 45 17.09 25.69 4.92
CA ALA A 45 16.76 26.64 5.98
C ALA A 45 15.61 26.15 6.88
N ALA A 46 14.69 25.35 6.34
CA ALA A 46 13.58 24.74 7.08
C ALA A 46 13.91 23.37 7.70
N LEU A 47 15.19 22.95 7.65
CA LEU A 47 15.72 21.70 8.24
C LEU A 47 15.29 20.39 7.56
N TYR A 48 14.94 20.43 6.27
CA TYR A 48 14.60 19.24 5.47
C TYR A 48 15.77 18.75 4.60
N ASN A 49 16.94 18.53 5.20
CA ASN A 49 18.15 18.14 4.47
C ASN A 49 17.99 16.79 3.76
N GLU A 50 17.23 15.87 4.34
CA GLU A 50 16.94 14.57 3.74
C GLU A 50 16.22 14.65 2.39
N ILE A 51 15.50 15.75 2.10
CA ILE A 51 14.85 15.99 0.80
C ILE A 51 15.90 16.42 -0.24
N VAL A 52 16.86 17.23 0.17
CA VAL A 52 17.91 17.78 -0.70
C VAL A 52 18.82 16.66 -1.22
N ASP A 53 19.10 15.68 -0.38
CA ASP A 53 20.00 14.55 -0.67
C ASP A 53 19.29 13.34 -1.28
N MET A 54 18.00 13.44 -1.63
CA MET A 54 17.24 12.32 -2.23
C MET A 54 17.88 11.86 -3.55
N GLU A 55 17.75 10.59 -3.91
CA GLU A 55 18.12 10.11 -5.26
C GLU A 55 16.97 10.33 -6.26
N LEU A 56 17.25 10.29 -7.57
CA LEU A 56 16.20 10.36 -8.60
C LEU A 56 15.16 9.25 -8.40
N SER A 57 13.89 9.59 -8.55
CA SER A 57 12.73 8.73 -8.33
C SER A 57 12.54 8.24 -6.88
N LYS A 58 13.37 8.68 -5.93
CA LYS A 58 13.15 8.41 -4.51
C LYS A 58 11.94 9.19 -4.01
N GLU A 59 11.26 8.62 -3.03
CA GLU A 59 10.11 9.21 -2.37
C GLU A 59 10.31 9.27 -0.85
N LEU A 60 9.79 10.33 -0.23
CA LEU A 60 9.67 10.48 1.22
C LEU A 60 8.24 10.84 1.58
N ASN A 61 7.77 10.28 2.69
CA ASN A 61 6.39 10.40 3.15
C ASN A 61 6.32 11.07 4.52
N TRP A 62 5.26 11.83 4.76
CA TRP A 62 5.04 12.73 5.89
C TRP A 62 3.53 12.83 6.20
N TYR A 63 2.83 11.71 6.22
CA TYR A 63 1.41 11.60 6.56
C TYR A 63 1.15 11.97 8.02
N ASP A 64 1.97 11.48 8.95
CA ASP A 64 1.81 11.76 10.39
C ASP A 64 2.17 13.21 10.71
N HIS A 65 3.14 13.76 9.98
CA HIS A 65 3.65 15.11 10.17
C HIS A 65 3.71 15.92 8.85
N PRO A 66 2.57 16.33 8.27
CA PRO A 66 2.55 16.98 6.97
C PRO A 66 3.37 18.27 6.91
N ILE A 67 4.21 18.37 5.88
CA ILE A 67 5.04 19.54 5.60
C ILE A 67 4.14 20.71 5.22
N THR A 68 4.31 21.84 5.92
CA THR A 68 3.53 23.06 5.62
C THR A 68 4.34 24.00 4.73
N MET A 69 3.82 24.30 3.55
CA MET A 69 4.47 25.16 2.55
C MET A 69 3.60 26.38 2.23
N LYS A 70 4.22 27.55 2.07
CA LYS A 70 3.60 28.77 1.55
C LYS A 70 3.91 28.88 0.05
N ILE A 71 2.89 28.91 -0.77
CA ILE A 71 3.03 28.82 -2.23
C ILE A 71 2.27 29.97 -2.88
N ASP A 72 2.90 30.61 -3.87
CA ASP A 72 2.25 31.55 -4.78
C ASP A 72 1.80 30.84 -6.06
N PHE A 73 0.51 30.96 -6.37
CA PHE A 73 -0.09 30.39 -7.56
C PHE A 73 -0.38 31.44 -8.65
N SER A 74 0.14 32.66 -8.52
CA SER A 74 -0.12 33.76 -9.48
C SER A 74 0.61 33.58 -10.82
N GLY A 75 1.72 32.82 -10.86
CA GLY A 75 2.54 32.58 -12.04
C GLY A 75 2.13 31.36 -12.87
N LYS A 76 2.80 31.18 -14.03
CA LYS A 76 2.66 30.00 -14.91
C LYS A 76 2.91 28.67 -14.18
N TYR A 77 3.76 28.69 -13.15
CA TYR A 77 4.03 27.56 -12.27
C TYR A 77 3.91 28.02 -10.81
N PRO A 78 3.41 27.15 -9.91
CA PRO A 78 3.42 27.45 -8.48
C PRO A 78 4.85 27.74 -7.99
N ASN A 79 5.00 28.82 -7.24
CA ASN A 79 6.30 29.26 -6.72
C ASN A 79 6.35 29.03 -5.20
N LEU A 80 7.29 28.21 -4.74
CA LEU A 80 7.48 27.97 -3.31
C LEU A 80 8.11 29.20 -2.67
N LEU A 81 7.36 29.85 -1.78
CA LEU A 81 7.78 31.08 -1.11
C LEU A 81 8.43 30.81 0.25
N ALA A 82 7.91 29.84 1.00
CA ALA A 82 8.44 29.47 2.32
C ALA A 82 8.01 28.05 2.70
N MET A 83 8.73 27.46 3.64
CA MET A 83 8.36 26.22 4.33
C MET A 83 8.37 26.49 5.83
N LYS A 84 7.43 25.89 6.56
CA LYS A 84 7.49 25.89 8.02
C LYS A 84 8.67 25.01 8.44
N CYS A 85 9.45 25.47 9.42
CA CYS A 85 10.51 24.66 10.00
C CYS A 85 9.95 23.31 10.48
N LYS A 86 10.77 22.28 10.31
CA LYS A 86 10.53 20.93 10.81
C LYS A 86 10.42 20.96 12.33
N ASP A 87 9.25 20.59 12.86
CA ASP A 87 8.99 20.67 14.31
C ASP A 87 9.70 19.53 15.10
N ASP A 88 10.14 18.44 14.42
CA ASP A 88 11.03 17.34 14.86
C ASP A 88 10.71 16.00 14.16
N GLY A 89 9.51 15.87 13.58
CA GLY A 89 9.08 14.67 12.85
C GLY A 89 10.11 14.22 11.81
N LYS A 90 10.29 12.92 11.62
CA LYS A 90 11.10 12.34 10.52
C LYS A 90 10.15 11.91 9.40
N PRO A 91 10.64 11.67 8.16
CA PRO A 91 9.81 11.00 7.17
C PRO A 91 9.26 9.70 7.78
N ASP A 92 8.00 9.40 7.49
CA ASP A 92 7.38 8.17 7.94
C ASP A 92 8.21 7.00 7.40
N VAL A 93 8.53 6.07 8.28
CA VAL A 93 9.22 4.85 7.89
C VAL A 93 8.18 3.95 7.26
N ILE A 94 8.15 3.87 5.92
CA ILE A 94 7.51 2.75 5.24
C ILE A 94 8.38 1.53 5.53
N ILE A 95 7.96 0.70 6.50
CA ILE A 95 8.69 -0.51 6.84
C ILE A 95 8.44 -1.51 5.70
N LYS A 96 9.43 -1.66 4.80
CA LYS A 96 9.57 -2.85 3.97
C LYS A 96 10.39 -3.88 4.76
N PHE A 97 9.90 -5.11 4.82
CA PHE A 97 10.47 -6.17 5.66
C PHE A 97 11.89 -6.56 5.22
N ASP A 98 12.79 -6.83 6.18
CA ASP A 98 14.17 -7.28 5.89
C ASP A 98 14.19 -8.78 5.57
N ARG A 99 14.62 -9.14 4.36
CA ARG A 99 14.67 -10.55 3.93
C ARG A 99 15.80 -11.36 4.57
N ASN A 100 16.69 -10.77 5.35
CA ASN A 100 17.75 -11.48 6.08
C ASN A 100 17.30 -12.02 7.46
N ILE A 101 15.99 -12.02 7.70
CA ILE A 101 15.38 -12.45 8.95
C ILE A 101 15.42 -13.99 9.06
N THR A 102 15.75 -14.50 10.25
CA THR A 102 15.74 -15.93 10.61
C THR A 102 14.34 -16.43 11.00
N ARG A 103 14.08 -17.74 10.99
CA ARG A 103 12.79 -18.30 11.44
C ARG A 103 12.35 -17.81 12.83
N GLU A 104 13.25 -17.79 13.82
CA GLU A 104 12.93 -17.29 15.17
C GLU A 104 12.53 -15.80 15.15
N SER A 105 13.21 -15.00 14.32
CA SER A 105 12.89 -13.59 14.19
C SER A 105 11.60 -13.33 13.39
N VAL A 106 11.17 -14.23 12.49
CA VAL A 106 9.82 -14.21 11.89
C VAL A 106 8.76 -14.33 12.98
N GLY A 107 8.86 -15.35 13.85
CA GLY A 107 7.89 -15.58 14.92
C GLY A 107 7.83 -14.42 15.92
N ILE A 108 8.97 -13.87 16.33
CA ILE A 108 9.02 -12.67 17.21
C ILE A 108 8.31 -11.48 16.57
N GLN A 109 8.49 -11.25 15.27
CA GLN A 109 7.89 -10.11 14.58
C GLN A 109 6.38 -10.29 14.41
N LEU A 110 5.91 -11.47 14.05
CA LEU A 110 4.49 -11.77 13.97
C LEU A 110 3.81 -11.63 15.34
N ARG A 111 4.42 -12.13 16.42
CA ARG A 111 3.91 -11.89 17.79
C ARG A 111 3.80 -10.41 18.13
N ARG A 112 4.72 -9.56 17.67
CA ARG A 112 4.61 -8.10 17.86
C ARG A 112 3.45 -7.52 17.07
N LEU A 113 3.22 -7.99 15.84
CA LEU A 113 2.08 -7.54 15.01
C LEU A 113 0.74 -7.95 15.63
N PHE A 114 0.60 -9.16 16.16
CA PHE A 114 -0.61 -9.58 16.91
C PHE A 114 -0.83 -8.80 18.22
N ASN A 115 0.20 -8.15 18.76
CA ASN A 115 0.06 -7.24 19.90
C ASN A 115 -0.11 -5.76 19.47
N THR A 116 -0.08 -5.48 18.18
CA THR A 116 -0.24 -4.14 17.62
C THR A 116 -1.70 -3.91 17.24
N ARG A 117 -2.20 -2.69 17.47
CA ARG A 117 -3.51 -2.26 16.98
C ARG A 117 -3.36 -1.72 15.55
N ASN A 118 -4.40 -1.81 14.73
CA ASN A 118 -4.43 -1.30 13.35
C ASN A 118 -3.60 -2.10 12.33
N VAL A 119 -3.45 -3.41 12.53
CA VAL A 119 -2.98 -4.32 11.46
C VAL A 119 -4.20 -4.97 10.82
N ILE A 120 -4.28 -4.89 9.51
CA ILE A 120 -5.32 -5.54 8.70
C ILE A 120 -4.69 -6.57 7.78
N VAL A 121 -5.43 -7.65 7.48
CA VAL A 121 -5.12 -8.58 6.40
C VAL A 121 -5.99 -8.23 5.21
N LEU A 122 -5.39 -8.08 4.04
CA LEU A 122 -5.98 -7.52 2.83
C LEU A 122 -5.76 -8.48 1.66
N ASP A 123 -6.79 -8.62 0.82
CA ASP A 123 -6.74 -9.36 -0.44
C ASP A 123 -7.71 -8.72 -1.46
N THR A 124 -7.37 -8.84 -2.74
CA THR A 124 -8.16 -8.33 -3.86
C THR A 124 -8.38 -9.39 -4.95
N GLU A 125 -9.62 -9.42 -5.45
CA GLU A 125 -9.92 -10.11 -6.71
C GLU A 125 -9.95 -9.11 -7.86
N THR A 126 -9.39 -9.49 -9.00
CA THR A 126 -9.14 -8.55 -10.10
C THR A 126 -9.53 -9.13 -11.46
N THR A 127 -9.73 -8.26 -12.45
CA THR A 127 -9.96 -8.71 -13.84
C THR A 127 -8.74 -9.36 -14.48
N GLY A 128 -7.57 -9.22 -13.87
CA GLY A 128 -6.27 -9.65 -14.38
C GLY A 128 -5.12 -8.96 -13.64
N ILE A 129 -3.89 -9.14 -14.14
CA ILE A 129 -2.66 -8.73 -13.44
C ILE A 129 -1.94 -7.53 -14.07
N SER A 130 -2.55 -6.85 -15.04
CA SER A 130 -1.93 -5.76 -15.79
C SER A 130 -2.35 -4.38 -15.27
N SER A 131 -1.62 -3.33 -15.66
CA SER A 131 -1.97 -1.94 -15.32
C SER A 131 -3.33 -1.46 -15.88
N ARG A 132 -3.96 -2.24 -16.77
CA ARG A 132 -5.28 -1.95 -17.36
C ARG A 132 -6.43 -2.66 -16.64
N ASP A 133 -6.10 -3.63 -15.78
CA ASP A 133 -7.05 -4.40 -15.01
C ASP A 133 -7.65 -3.58 -13.88
N GLU A 134 -8.72 -4.09 -13.28
CA GLU A 134 -9.49 -3.44 -12.23
C GLU A 134 -9.73 -4.41 -11.07
N VAL A 135 -9.85 -3.84 -9.87
CA VAL A 135 -10.30 -4.58 -8.69
C VAL A 135 -11.80 -4.84 -8.82
N LEU A 136 -12.19 -6.11 -8.68
CA LEU A 136 -13.56 -6.61 -8.69
C LEU A 136 -14.10 -6.87 -7.29
N ALA A 137 -13.22 -7.28 -6.37
CA ALA A 137 -13.56 -7.42 -4.96
C ALA A 137 -12.37 -7.04 -4.08
N ILE A 138 -12.66 -6.60 -2.86
CA ILE A 138 -11.68 -6.38 -1.81
C ILE A 138 -12.22 -6.92 -0.50
N ALA A 139 -11.37 -7.54 0.29
CA ALA A 139 -11.62 -7.85 1.68
C ALA A 139 -10.50 -7.29 2.54
N ALA A 140 -10.87 -6.82 3.73
CA ALA A 140 -9.94 -6.38 4.74
C ALA A 140 -10.46 -6.89 6.08
N ILE A 141 -9.63 -7.64 6.82
CA ILE A 141 -9.99 -8.14 8.15
C ILE A 141 -9.01 -7.63 9.20
N ASN A 142 -9.49 -7.45 10.41
CA ASN A 142 -8.64 -7.14 11.54
C ASN A 142 -7.73 -8.34 11.87
N LEU A 143 -6.41 -8.12 11.99
CA LEU A 143 -5.46 -9.21 12.26
C LEU A 143 -5.79 -9.97 13.55
N ASN A 144 -6.20 -9.28 14.61
CA ASN A 144 -6.39 -9.90 15.92
C ASN A 144 -7.71 -10.65 16.01
N THR A 145 -8.79 -10.04 15.53
CA THR A 145 -10.15 -10.58 15.70
C THR A 145 -10.64 -11.40 14.51
N GLY A 146 -10.06 -11.24 13.32
CA GLY A 146 -10.56 -11.81 12.07
C GLY A 146 -11.86 -11.19 11.57
N ALA A 147 -12.38 -10.14 12.22
CA ALA A 147 -13.59 -9.45 11.81
C ALA A 147 -13.35 -8.57 10.57
N SER A 148 -14.33 -8.47 9.68
CA SER A 148 -14.28 -7.57 8.53
C SER A 148 -14.16 -6.11 8.97
N GLU A 149 -13.32 -5.34 8.27
CA GLU A 149 -13.20 -3.88 8.39
C GLU A 149 -14.26 -3.15 7.54
N PHE A 150 -15.04 -3.90 6.76
CA PHE A 150 -16.16 -3.43 5.95
C PHE A 150 -17.49 -3.89 6.53
N HIS A 151 -18.61 -3.34 6.03
CA HIS A 151 -19.93 -3.81 6.44
C HIS A 151 -20.18 -5.28 6.04
N ASN A 152 -19.66 -5.70 4.88
CA ASN A 152 -19.74 -7.06 4.37
C ASN A 152 -18.36 -7.74 4.42
N GLU A 153 -18.31 -9.05 4.24
CA GLU A 153 -17.05 -9.80 4.15
C GLU A 153 -16.21 -9.37 2.94
N ASN A 154 -16.86 -9.19 1.78
CA ASN A 154 -16.25 -8.68 0.56
C ASN A 154 -17.03 -7.45 0.09
N LEU A 155 -16.32 -6.39 -0.30
CA LEU A 155 -16.89 -5.33 -1.13
C LEU A 155 -16.66 -5.69 -2.60
N TYR A 156 -17.73 -5.69 -3.39
CA TYR A 156 -17.69 -6.00 -4.82
C TYR A 156 -17.92 -4.76 -5.66
N PHE A 157 -17.27 -4.68 -6.82
CA PHE A 157 -17.29 -3.50 -7.68
C PHE A 157 -17.69 -3.82 -9.12
N THR A 158 -18.58 -2.99 -9.68
CA THR A 158 -18.78 -2.97 -11.13
C THR A 158 -17.55 -2.34 -11.81
N PRO A 159 -16.82 -3.06 -12.68
CA PRO A 159 -15.69 -2.49 -13.41
C PRO A 159 -16.17 -1.48 -14.47
N SER A 160 -15.26 -0.64 -14.96
CA SER A 160 -15.57 0.38 -15.99
C SER A 160 -16.20 -0.19 -17.27
N LYS A 161 -15.92 -1.46 -17.57
CA LYS A 161 -16.60 -2.27 -18.58
C LYS A 161 -16.74 -3.70 -18.06
N LEU A 162 -17.97 -4.22 -18.01
CA LEU A 162 -18.24 -5.59 -17.57
C LEU A 162 -17.43 -6.64 -18.35
N SER A 163 -17.25 -6.45 -19.66
CA SER A 163 -16.45 -7.33 -20.51
C SER A 163 -15.00 -7.52 -20.07
N LYS A 164 -14.49 -6.68 -19.15
CA LYS A 164 -13.15 -6.86 -18.58
C LYS A 164 -13.06 -8.06 -17.66
N VAL A 165 -14.16 -8.54 -17.07
CA VAL A 165 -14.16 -9.77 -16.25
C VAL A 165 -13.56 -10.92 -17.07
N GLY A 166 -13.92 -11.06 -18.34
CA GLY A 166 -13.21 -11.93 -19.27
C GLY A 166 -12.98 -13.35 -18.72
N SER A 167 -11.76 -13.87 -18.79
CA SER A 167 -11.41 -15.19 -18.26
C SER A 167 -11.11 -15.24 -16.76
N SER A 168 -11.06 -14.10 -16.06
CA SER A 168 -10.74 -14.05 -14.61
C SER A 168 -11.80 -14.76 -13.76
N HIS A 169 -13.07 -14.76 -14.20
CA HIS A 169 -14.14 -15.50 -13.52
C HIS A 169 -13.88 -17.01 -13.39
N ASN A 170 -13.03 -17.60 -14.24
CA ASN A 170 -12.65 -19.01 -14.11
C ASN A 170 -11.80 -19.29 -12.85
N ILE A 171 -11.22 -18.23 -12.26
CA ILE A 171 -10.36 -18.28 -11.08
C ILE A 171 -11.21 -18.05 -9.83
N HIS A 172 -11.84 -16.88 -9.73
CA HIS A 172 -12.56 -16.43 -8.52
C HIS A 172 -14.08 -16.67 -8.56
N GLY A 173 -14.66 -17.02 -9.72
CA GLY A 173 -16.09 -17.29 -9.87
C GLY A 173 -17.00 -16.06 -9.86
N ILE A 174 -16.43 -14.85 -9.94
CA ILE A 174 -17.19 -13.58 -9.96
C ILE A 174 -17.55 -13.29 -11.42
N THR A 175 -18.85 -13.24 -11.72
CA THR A 175 -19.36 -13.11 -13.09
C THR A 175 -19.79 -11.67 -13.40
N GLU A 176 -19.83 -11.33 -14.69
CA GLU A 176 -20.37 -10.05 -15.15
C GLU A 176 -21.80 -9.80 -14.65
N ALA A 177 -22.64 -10.85 -14.69
CA ALA A 177 -24.02 -10.78 -14.21
C ALA A 177 -24.09 -10.45 -12.72
N PHE A 178 -23.24 -11.07 -11.90
CA PHE A 178 -23.17 -10.79 -10.46
C PHE A 178 -22.71 -9.36 -10.14
N LEU A 179 -21.83 -8.79 -10.97
CA LEU A 179 -21.29 -7.44 -10.79
C LEU A 179 -22.17 -6.34 -11.40
N SER A 180 -23.21 -6.67 -12.14
CA SER A 180 -24.01 -5.70 -12.91
C SER A 180 -24.82 -4.72 -12.05
N ASP A 181 -25.08 -5.07 -10.79
CA ASP A 181 -25.87 -4.31 -9.82
C ASP A 181 -25.04 -3.87 -8.59
N LYS A 182 -23.72 -4.07 -8.62
CA LYS A 182 -22.82 -3.70 -7.53
C LYS A 182 -22.45 -2.20 -7.62
N PRO A 183 -22.02 -1.58 -6.52
CA PRO A 183 -21.51 -0.22 -6.59
C PRO A 183 -20.21 -0.17 -7.41
N THR A 184 -19.85 1.01 -7.90
CA THR A 184 -18.53 1.29 -8.45
C THR A 184 -17.51 1.47 -7.32
N PHE A 185 -16.23 1.31 -7.63
CA PHE A 185 -15.13 1.57 -6.67
C PHE A 185 -15.18 3.01 -6.09
N GLN A 186 -15.65 3.98 -6.89
CA GLN A 186 -15.75 5.38 -6.48
C GLN A 186 -16.86 5.60 -5.43
N GLU A 187 -17.98 4.88 -5.56
CA GLU A 187 -19.11 4.99 -4.64
C GLU A 187 -18.77 4.43 -3.24
N THR A 188 -17.91 3.42 -3.18
CA THR A 188 -17.42 2.81 -1.93
C THR A 188 -16.12 3.44 -1.41
N TYR A 189 -15.61 4.48 -2.06
CA TYR A 189 -14.30 5.06 -1.76
C TYR A 189 -14.12 5.43 -0.29
N SER A 190 -15.13 6.07 0.33
CA SER A 190 -15.02 6.52 1.72
C SER A 190 -14.89 5.35 2.72
N GLU A 191 -15.56 4.23 2.44
CA GLU A 191 -15.46 3.00 3.24
C GLU A 191 -14.08 2.38 3.08
N ILE A 192 -13.60 2.24 1.83
CA ILE A 192 -12.27 1.72 1.50
C ILE A 192 -11.18 2.57 2.16
N PHE A 193 -11.22 3.89 1.97
CA PHE A 193 -10.21 4.80 2.51
C PHE A 193 -10.15 4.72 4.04
N SER A 194 -11.31 4.73 4.72
CA SER A 194 -11.37 4.62 6.18
C SER A 194 -10.88 3.27 6.71
N ALA A 195 -11.10 2.19 5.95
CA ALA A 195 -10.67 0.86 6.33
C ALA A 195 -9.17 0.64 6.13
N LEU A 196 -8.52 1.34 5.20
CA LEU A 196 -7.16 1.05 4.78
C LEU A 196 -6.12 2.12 5.19
N ASP A 197 -6.46 3.40 5.11
CA ASP A 197 -5.51 4.50 5.29
C ASP A 197 -4.94 4.53 6.72
N GLY A 198 -3.62 4.73 6.84
CA GLY A 198 -2.94 4.80 8.13
C GLY A 198 -2.88 3.47 8.92
N LYS A 199 -3.16 2.33 8.26
CA LYS A 199 -3.03 0.99 8.86
C LYS A 199 -1.81 0.24 8.31
N ILE A 200 -1.39 -0.83 9.00
CA ILE A 200 -0.42 -1.80 8.46
C ILE A 200 -1.18 -2.81 7.62
N TRP A 201 -0.77 -3.01 6.36
CA TRP A 201 -1.41 -3.98 5.48
C TRP A 201 -0.58 -5.26 5.45
N MET A 202 -1.22 -6.36 5.79
CA MET A 202 -0.69 -7.70 5.68
C MET A 202 -1.42 -8.42 4.55
N GLY A 203 -0.72 -9.23 3.76
CA GLY A 203 -1.36 -10.03 2.71
C GLY A 203 -0.43 -11.13 2.23
N TYR A 204 -0.92 -11.95 1.31
CA TYR A 204 -0.13 -12.99 0.67
C TYR A 204 0.23 -12.53 -0.74
N ASN A 205 1.50 -12.18 -0.99
CA ASN A 205 1.90 -11.42 -2.18
C ASN A 205 1.32 -9.99 -2.20
N ILE A 206 1.30 -9.32 -1.05
CA ILE A 206 0.62 -8.02 -0.79
C ILE A 206 1.04 -6.87 -1.71
N ASP A 207 2.24 -6.94 -2.30
CA ASP A 207 2.70 -5.94 -3.28
C ASP A 207 1.73 -5.87 -4.48
N PHE A 208 1.12 -7.00 -4.87
CA PHE A 208 0.12 -7.03 -5.93
C PHE A 208 -1.13 -6.23 -5.59
N ASP A 209 -1.73 -6.46 -4.42
CA ASP A 209 -2.92 -5.75 -3.96
C ASP A 209 -2.66 -4.25 -3.81
N TYR A 210 -1.49 -3.90 -3.26
CA TYR A 210 -1.04 -2.51 -3.15
C TYR A 210 -0.94 -1.83 -4.52
N GLU A 211 -0.34 -2.48 -5.52
CA GLU A 211 -0.24 -1.95 -6.88
C GLU A 211 -1.63 -1.79 -7.53
N MET A 212 -2.49 -2.80 -7.40
CA MET A 212 -3.84 -2.78 -7.97
C MET A 212 -4.71 -1.68 -7.35
N LEU A 213 -4.65 -1.48 -6.04
CA LEU A 213 -5.37 -0.39 -5.38
C LEU A 213 -4.86 0.99 -5.79
N ASN A 214 -3.53 1.17 -5.90
CA ASN A 214 -2.97 2.44 -6.40
C ASN A 214 -3.37 2.74 -7.84
N LEU A 215 -3.45 1.72 -8.70
CA LEU A 215 -3.96 1.86 -10.06
C LEU A 215 -5.44 2.28 -10.05
N MET A 216 -6.26 1.71 -9.18
CA MET A 216 -7.66 2.09 -9.02
C MET A 216 -7.82 3.54 -8.54
N PHE A 217 -7.11 3.93 -7.46
CA PHE A 217 -7.14 5.31 -6.97
C PHE A 217 -6.69 6.31 -8.05
N GLY A 218 -5.59 6.03 -8.74
CA GLY A 218 -5.08 6.87 -9.82
C GLY A 218 -6.02 6.96 -11.02
N ARG A 219 -6.64 5.85 -11.43
CA ARG A 219 -7.60 5.79 -12.55
C ARG A 219 -8.82 6.68 -12.32
N TYR A 220 -9.28 6.75 -11.07
CA TYR A 220 -10.49 7.48 -10.70
C TYR A 220 -10.19 8.86 -10.07
N ASN A 221 -8.94 9.33 -10.10
CA ASN A 221 -8.49 10.58 -9.49
C ASN A 221 -8.89 10.70 -8.00
N LEU A 222 -8.80 9.59 -7.27
CA LEU A 222 -9.08 9.51 -5.84
C LEU A 222 -7.76 9.65 -5.05
N GLN A 223 -7.82 10.24 -3.86
CA GLN A 223 -6.66 10.25 -2.97
C GLN A 223 -6.36 8.80 -2.55
N PRO A 224 -5.12 8.32 -2.73
CA PRO A 224 -4.76 6.94 -2.37
C PRO A 224 -4.75 6.78 -0.86
N ALA A 225 -5.24 5.62 -0.39
CA ALA A 225 -5.00 5.17 0.98
C ALA A 225 -3.53 4.74 1.11
N VAL A 226 -2.89 5.12 2.22
CA VAL A 226 -1.46 4.93 2.40
C VAL A 226 -1.19 4.06 3.63
N PRO A 227 -0.59 2.87 3.43
CA PRO A 227 -0.24 2.01 4.55
C PRO A 227 0.97 2.56 5.32
N LEU A 228 1.00 2.31 6.64
CA LEU A 228 2.18 2.54 7.48
C LEU A 228 3.30 1.55 7.14
N ALA A 229 2.93 0.32 6.77
CA ALA A 229 3.86 -0.74 6.35
C ALA A 229 3.13 -1.80 5.53
N LEU A 230 3.88 -2.53 4.69
CA LEU A 230 3.41 -3.71 3.98
C LEU A 230 4.11 -4.95 4.54
N ILE A 231 3.33 -5.97 4.90
CA ILE A 231 3.81 -7.24 5.46
C ILE A 231 3.37 -8.38 4.55
N ASP A 232 4.33 -8.98 3.84
CA ASP A 232 4.05 -10.09 2.93
C ASP A 232 4.23 -11.44 3.63
N ILE A 233 3.12 -12.14 3.86
CA ILE A 233 3.11 -13.47 4.48
C ILE A 233 3.76 -14.53 3.58
N MET A 234 3.76 -14.35 2.25
CA MET A 234 4.46 -15.27 1.35
C MET A 234 5.97 -15.22 1.59
N ASP A 235 6.53 -14.01 1.77
CA ASP A 235 7.94 -13.82 2.12
C ASP A 235 8.23 -14.42 3.50
N LEU A 236 7.41 -14.13 4.52
CA LEU A 236 7.60 -14.66 5.88
C LEU A 236 7.51 -16.18 5.94
N TYR A 237 6.57 -16.75 5.19
CA TYR A 237 6.45 -18.19 5.06
C TYR A 237 7.70 -18.76 4.42
N GLY A 238 8.14 -18.24 3.27
CA GLY A 238 9.36 -18.67 2.60
C GLY A 238 10.59 -18.63 3.50
N LEU A 239 10.77 -17.56 4.28
CA LEU A 239 11.85 -17.43 5.27
C LEU A 239 11.75 -18.47 6.38
N SER A 240 10.54 -18.74 6.88
CA SER A 240 10.34 -19.74 7.93
C SER A 240 10.70 -21.17 7.50
N GLN A 241 10.71 -21.44 6.19
CA GLN A 241 11.06 -22.74 5.61
C GLN A 241 12.56 -22.91 5.36
N ILE A 242 13.37 -21.85 5.48
CA ILE A 242 14.81 -21.95 5.26
C ILE A 242 15.45 -22.79 6.37
N ASP A 243 16.24 -23.79 5.97
CA ASP A 243 17.11 -24.51 6.88
C ASP A 243 18.36 -23.64 7.17
N TYR A 244 18.34 -22.96 8.31
CA TYR A 244 19.46 -22.13 8.76
C TYR A 244 20.64 -22.92 9.33
N THR A 245 20.55 -24.26 9.38
CA THR A 245 21.61 -25.13 9.94
C THR A 245 22.57 -25.68 8.89
N ASN A 246 22.23 -25.59 7.60
CA ASN A 246 23.03 -26.11 6.50
C ASN A 246 23.53 -24.99 5.56
N GLU A 247 24.82 -25.03 5.20
CA GLU A 247 25.48 -24.01 4.35
C GLU A 247 25.07 -24.07 2.86
N VAL A 248 24.32 -25.10 2.42
CA VAL A 248 24.08 -25.37 1.01
C VAL A 248 22.66 -24.95 0.59
N LYS A 249 22.60 -23.81 -0.12
CA LYS A 249 21.45 -23.24 -0.87
C LYS A 249 20.21 -22.89 -0.03
N THR A 250 20.25 -21.68 0.51
CA THR A 250 19.15 -20.96 1.15
C THR A 250 18.38 -20.08 0.16
N SER A 251 17.96 -20.60 -1.00
CA SER A 251 17.10 -19.80 -1.90
C SER A 251 15.67 -19.81 -1.38
N LEU A 252 15.12 -18.63 -1.11
CA LEU A 252 13.70 -18.41 -0.86
C LEU A 252 12.87 -19.15 -1.91
N THR A 253 12.06 -20.11 -1.44
CA THR A 253 11.11 -20.80 -2.29
C THR A 253 9.75 -20.20 -2.02
N TYR A 254 9.20 -19.52 -3.02
CA TYR A 254 7.84 -19.00 -2.95
C TYR A 254 6.87 -20.16 -3.08
N VAL A 255 5.98 -20.29 -2.09
CA VAL A 255 4.93 -21.31 -2.02
C VAL A 255 3.60 -20.62 -2.27
N LYS A 256 2.66 -21.28 -2.95
CA LYS A 256 1.31 -20.69 -3.14
C LYS A 256 0.52 -20.71 -1.84
N LEU A 257 -0.42 -19.79 -1.65
CA LEU A 257 -1.26 -19.71 -0.44
C LEU A 257 -1.88 -21.07 -0.06
N VAL A 258 -2.57 -21.72 -1.01
CA VAL A 258 -3.21 -23.03 -0.79
C VAL A 258 -2.20 -24.12 -0.40
N GLU A 259 -0.99 -24.08 -0.95
CA GLU A 259 0.07 -25.03 -0.62
C GLU A 259 0.62 -24.78 0.78
N ALA A 260 0.83 -23.51 1.17
CA ALA A 260 1.27 -23.13 2.51
C ALA A 260 0.23 -23.49 3.58
N VAL A 261 -1.06 -23.22 3.30
CA VAL A 261 -2.20 -23.65 4.12
C VAL A 261 -2.18 -25.16 4.35
N ALA A 262 -2.00 -25.94 3.28
CA ALA A 262 -1.94 -27.40 3.37
C ALA A 262 -0.72 -27.90 4.16
N GLN A 263 0.47 -27.34 3.91
CA GLN A 263 1.71 -27.71 4.61
C GLN A 263 1.65 -27.42 6.11
N LEU A 264 0.97 -26.34 6.50
CA LEU A 264 0.76 -25.99 7.90
C LEU A 264 -0.44 -26.72 8.54
N GLY A 265 -1.20 -27.54 7.80
CA GLY A 265 -2.40 -28.20 8.31
C GLY A 265 -3.49 -27.22 8.75
N ILE A 266 -3.63 -26.09 8.05
CA ILE A 266 -4.71 -25.12 8.22
C ILE A 266 -5.93 -25.60 7.39
N PRO A 267 -7.17 -25.51 7.88
CA PRO A 267 -8.35 -25.83 7.08
C PRO A 267 -8.44 -24.99 5.81
N LEU A 268 -8.54 -25.66 4.66
CA LEU A 268 -8.68 -24.98 3.37
C LEU A 268 -10.10 -24.40 3.21
N LEU A 269 -10.18 -23.08 3.09
CA LEU A 269 -11.39 -22.38 2.68
C LEU A 269 -11.47 -22.32 1.15
N LYS A 270 -12.61 -21.87 0.60
CA LYS A 270 -12.73 -21.66 -0.85
C LYS A 270 -11.76 -20.57 -1.29
N ALA A 271 -10.69 -20.97 -1.97
CA ALA A 271 -9.68 -20.08 -2.55
C ALA A 271 -10.26 -19.19 -3.65
N HIS A 272 -9.56 -18.10 -3.93
CA HIS A 272 -10.00 -17.05 -4.87
C HIS A 272 -11.33 -16.43 -4.42
N ASN A 273 -11.36 -16.15 -3.12
CA ASN A 273 -12.35 -15.34 -2.47
C ASN A 273 -11.61 -14.48 -1.46
N ALA A 274 -11.53 -13.18 -1.72
CA ALA A 274 -10.70 -12.27 -0.95
C ALA A 274 -10.85 -12.39 0.57
N PHE A 275 -12.08 -12.53 1.11
CA PHE A 275 -12.28 -12.70 2.54
C PHE A 275 -11.71 -14.03 3.08
N ASN A 276 -11.96 -15.14 2.38
CA ASN A 276 -11.38 -16.43 2.76
C ASN A 276 -9.86 -16.44 2.65
N ASP A 277 -9.31 -15.79 1.63
CA ASP A 277 -7.87 -15.69 1.40
C ASP A 277 -7.22 -14.80 2.48
N CYS A 278 -7.90 -13.75 2.94
CA CYS A 278 -7.52 -13.00 4.14
C CYS A 278 -7.49 -13.88 5.40
N LEU A 279 -8.53 -14.69 5.63
CA LEU A 279 -8.59 -15.60 6.78
C LEU A 279 -7.46 -16.63 6.74
N MET A 280 -7.24 -17.27 5.60
CA MET A 280 -6.15 -18.25 5.44
C MET A 280 -4.78 -17.59 5.64
N THR A 281 -4.57 -16.39 5.10
CA THR A 281 -3.34 -15.62 5.29
C THR A 281 -3.11 -15.27 6.76
N ARG A 282 -4.16 -14.86 7.48
CA ARG A 282 -4.12 -14.63 8.93
C ARG A 282 -3.75 -15.90 9.70
N GLU A 283 -4.31 -17.05 9.35
CA GLU A 283 -4.01 -18.33 10.03
C GLU A 283 -2.55 -18.76 9.79
N ILE A 284 -1.99 -18.52 8.60
CA ILE A 284 -0.55 -18.72 8.36
C ILE A 284 0.26 -17.82 9.30
N ALA A 285 -0.06 -16.52 9.34
CA ALA A 285 0.63 -15.57 10.22
C ALA A 285 0.54 -15.99 11.70
N LEU A 286 -0.62 -16.49 12.14
CA LEU A 286 -0.82 -16.98 13.49
C LEU A 286 0.08 -18.19 13.78
N LYS A 287 0.07 -19.21 12.92
CA LYS A 287 0.92 -20.40 13.09
C LYS A 287 2.42 -20.10 13.06
N LEU A 288 2.84 -19.15 12.22
CA LEU A 288 4.24 -18.72 12.19
C LEU A 288 4.64 -17.90 13.42
N SER A 289 3.67 -17.38 14.19
CA SER A 289 3.90 -16.62 15.42
C SER A 289 4.04 -17.49 16.66
N GLU A 290 3.63 -18.77 16.60
CA GLU A 290 3.79 -19.76 17.66
C GLU A 290 5.26 -20.19 17.78
#